data_AF-A0A537HI12-F1
#
_entry.id   AF-A0A537HI12-F1
#
_cell.length_a   1.000
_cell.length_b   1.000
_cell.length_c   1.000
_cell.angle_alpha   90.00
_cell.angle_beta   90.00
_cell.angle_gamma   90.00
#
_symmetry.space_group_name_H-M   'P 1'
#
loop_
_entity.id
_entity.type
_entity.pdbx_description
1 polymer ?
#
loop_
_entity_poly.entity_id
_entity_poly.type
_entity_poly.pdbx_seq_one_letter_code
_entity_poly.pdbx_strand_id
1 'polypeptide(L)'
;MRASGSAVIIDASSSGASGDKFLGALIDLGGSSKSLGKVAQVVENNLPGASHVRVKTTRVQRGEISAQLVQVRSEEKVSKRKASDLQLSAVKCAGALGLSEWGTAFVKSVLGGVARLQLEQE
;
A
#
# COMPACT_ATOMS: atom_id res chain seq x y z
N MET A 1 -9.05 -19.07 32.48
CA MET A 1 -9.08 -18.09 31.38
C MET A 1 -8.05 -18.52 30.34
N ARG A 2 -8.48 -18.98 29.16
CA ARG A 2 -7.54 -19.23 28.05
C ARG A 2 -7.09 -17.88 27.51
N ALA A 3 -5.78 -17.63 27.47
CA ALA A 3 -5.24 -16.49 26.75
C ALA A 3 -5.62 -16.66 25.27
N SER A 4 -6.56 -15.87 24.78
CA SER A 4 -6.89 -15.81 23.35
C SER A 4 -5.80 -14.98 22.67
N GLY A 5 -4.68 -15.62 22.34
CA GLY A 5 -3.66 -15.02 21.49
C GLY A 5 -4.22 -14.81 20.09
N SER A 6 -4.07 -13.60 19.53
CA SER A 6 -4.32 -13.35 18.11
C SER A 6 -3.02 -13.52 17.34
N ALA A 7 -2.98 -14.45 16.39
CA ALA A 7 -1.82 -14.67 15.53
C ALA A 7 -2.07 -14.01 14.17
N VAL A 8 -1.10 -13.21 13.71
CA VAL A 8 -1.14 -12.59 12.37
C VAL A 8 -0.21 -13.37 11.45
N ILE A 9 -0.77 -13.86 10.36
CA ILE A 9 -0.04 -14.59 9.32
C ILE A 9 0.07 -13.69 8.09
N ILE A 10 1.30 -13.42 7.64
CA ILE A 10 1.58 -12.64 6.43
C ILE A 10 2.33 -13.54 5.46
N ASP A 11 1.65 -13.99 4.42
CA ASP A 11 2.26 -14.80 3.36
C ASP A 11 2.69 -13.92 2.18
N ALA A 12 3.98 -13.55 2.17
CA ALA A 12 4.58 -12.72 1.12
C ALA A 12 5.14 -13.53 -0.07
N SER A 13 5.04 -14.87 -0.06
CA SER A 13 5.77 -15.75 -1.00
C SER A 13 5.41 -15.61 -2.49
N SER A 14 4.28 -14.97 -2.82
CA SER A 14 3.66 -15.00 -4.15
C SER A 14 3.54 -13.66 -4.91
N SER A 15 4.16 -12.56 -4.47
CA SER A 15 3.95 -11.25 -5.13
C SER A 15 5.15 -10.31 -5.04
N GLY A 16 5.65 -9.85 -6.18
CA GLY A 16 6.77 -8.90 -6.32
C GLY A 16 6.57 -7.52 -5.69
N ALA A 17 5.42 -7.26 -5.07
CA ALA A 17 5.18 -6.15 -4.14
C ALA A 17 4.06 -6.51 -3.14
N SER A 18 4.40 -7.17 -2.03
CA SER A 18 3.46 -7.69 -1.00
C SER A 18 2.77 -6.62 -0.12
N GLY A 19 2.75 -5.35 -0.54
CA GLY A 19 2.37 -4.23 0.33
C GLY A 19 0.90 -4.24 0.78
N ASP A 20 -0.01 -4.71 -0.07
CA ASP A 20 -1.44 -4.83 0.21
C ASP A 20 -1.76 -5.93 1.24
N LYS A 21 -0.97 -7.01 1.28
CA LYS A 21 -1.09 -8.07 2.29
C LYS A 21 -0.70 -7.54 3.68
N PHE A 22 0.38 -6.76 3.78
CA PHE A 22 0.74 -6.06 5.01
C PHE A 22 -0.36 -5.09 5.43
N LEU A 23 -0.94 -4.37 4.46
CA LEU A 23 -2.05 -3.46 4.74
C LEU A 23 -3.27 -4.20 5.28
N GLY A 24 -3.62 -5.36 4.70
CA GLY A 24 -4.70 -6.21 5.19
C GLY A 24 -4.47 -6.68 6.62
N ALA A 25 -3.26 -7.14 6.93
CA ALA A 25 -2.88 -7.54 8.29
C ALA A 25 -3.01 -6.38 9.29
N LEU A 26 -2.58 -5.17 8.92
CA LEU A 26 -2.72 -3.99 9.77
C LEU A 26 -4.18 -3.61 10.01
N ILE A 27 -5.05 -3.72 9.00
CA ILE A 27 -6.50 -3.50 9.17
C ILE A 27 -7.11 -4.57 10.09
N ASP A 28 -6.71 -5.84 9.93
CA ASP A 28 -7.22 -6.93 10.78
C ASP A 28 -6.80 -6.77 12.25
N LEU A 29 -5.62 -6.19 12.50
CA LEU A 29 -5.12 -5.80 13.82
C LEU A 29 -5.83 -4.58 14.45
N GLY A 30 -6.83 -4.01 13.79
CA GLY A 30 -7.58 -2.84 14.27
C GLY A 30 -7.25 -1.52 13.55
N GLY A 31 -6.48 -1.58 12.46
CA GLY A 31 -6.27 -0.43 11.57
C GLY A 31 -7.57 0.07 10.96
N SER A 32 -7.66 1.39 10.76
CA SER A 32 -8.88 2.03 10.23
C SER A 32 -8.96 1.95 8.71
N SER A 33 -10.00 1.28 8.20
CA SER A 33 -10.31 1.26 6.76
C SER A 33 -10.65 2.66 6.22
N LYS A 34 -11.21 3.54 7.05
CA LYS A 34 -11.49 4.95 6.70
C LYS A 34 -10.20 5.72 6.38
N SER A 35 -9.10 5.41 7.09
CA SER A 35 -7.80 6.03 6.82
C SER A 35 -7.27 5.67 5.43
N LEU A 36 -7.60 4.47 4.91
CA LEU A 36 -7.22 4.08 3.55
C LEU A 36 -7.93 4.91 2.47
N GLY A 37 -9.17 5.35 2.73
CA GLY A 37 -9.86 6.28 1.84
C GLY A 37 -9.13 7.62 1.71
N LYS A 38 -8.61 8.16 2.83
CA LYS A 38 -7.77 9.37 2.81
C LYS A 38 -6.48 9.15 2.02
N VAL A 39 -5.81 8.01 2.22
CA VAL A 39 -4.60 7.67 1.48
C VAL A 39 -4.88 7.58 -0.03
N ALA A 40 -5.98 6.92 -0.42
CA ALA A 40 -6.38 6.80 -1.82
C ALA A 40 -6.59 8.17 -2.48
N GLN A 41 -7.31 9.08 -1.80
CA GLN A 41 -7.52 10.44 -2.27
C GLN A 41 -6.22 11.23 -2.40
N VAL A 42 -5.30 11.09 -1.45
CA VAL A 42 -4.00 11.75 -1.52
C VAL A 42 -3.18 11.22 -2.69
N VAL A 43 -3.19 9.90 -2.93
CA VAL A 43 -2.52 9.28 -4.08
C VAL A 43 -3.10 9.81 -5.39
N GLU A 44 -4.43 9.84 -5.53
CA GLU A 44 -5.10 10.39 -6.72
C GLU A 44 -4.69 11.84 -7.01
N ASN A 45 -4.62 12.68 -5.97
CA ASN A 45 -4.25 14.08 -6.12
C ASN A 45 -2.77 14.30 -6.46
N ASN A 46 -1.90 13.32 -6.23
CA ASN A 46 -0.45 13.50 -6.32
C ASN A 46 0.25 12.58 -7.32
N LEU A 47 -0.42 11.55 -7.84
CA LEU A 47 0.10 10.63 -8.85
C LEU A 47 -0.45 10.99 -10.24
N PRO A 48 0.37 11.59 -11.12
CA PRO A 48 -0.08 11.98 -12.45
C PRO A 48 -0.66 10.79 -13.23
N GLY A 49 -1.81 11.04 -13.87
CA GLY A 49 -2.49 10.05 -14.71
C GLY A 49 -3.29 8.98 -13.96
N ALA A 50 -3.32 8.98 -12.62
CA ALA A 50 -4.22 8.15 -11.84
C ALA A 50 -5.52 8.92 -11.53
N SER A 51 -6.66 8.24 -11.62
CA SER A 51 -7.98 8.78 -11.24
C SER A 51 -8.85 7.70 -10.63
N HIS A 52 -9.88 8.10 -9.87
CA HIS A 52 -10.82 7.20 -9.22
C HIS A 52 -10.13 6.11 -8.37
N VAL A 53 -9.10 6.49 -7.61
CA VAL A 53 -8.35 5.56 -6.76
C VAL A 53 -9.24 5.15 -5.60
N ARG A 54 -9.59 3.87 -5.54
CA ARG A 54 -10.47 3.30 -4.52
C ARG A 54 -9.80 2.14 -3.82
N VAL A 55 -9.94 2.12 -2.49
CA VAL A 55 -9.50 1.02 -1.65
C VAL A 55 -10.73 0.40 -0.99
N LYS A 56 -10.91 -0.91 -1.19
CA LYS A 56 -11.96 -1.70 -0.55
C LYS A 56 -11.32 -2.71 0.37
N THR A 57 -11.74 -2.73 1.63
CA THR A 57 -11.38 -3.77 2.60
C THR A 57 -12.58 -4.68 2.80
N THR A 58 -12.39 -5.99 2.73
CA THR A 58 -13.46 -6.97 2.96
C THR A 58 -12.91 -8.10 3.80
N ARG A 59 -13.62 -8.47 4.87
CA ARG A 59 -13.29 -9.67 5.63
C ARG A 59 -13.58 -10.89 4.78
N VAL A 60 -12.61 -11.78 4.65
CA VAL A 60 -12.72 -13.01 3.88
C VAL A 60 -12.35 -14.20 4.75
N GLN A 61 -12.94 -15.35 4.45
CA GLN A 61 -12.60 -16.62 5.07
C GLN A 61 -12.26 -17.64 3.98
N ARG A 62 -11.14 -18.34 4.11
CA ARG A 62 -10.72 -19.43 3.23
C ARG A 62 -10.33 -20.62 4.09
N GLY A 63 -11.16 -21.66 4.10
CA GLY A 63 -11.05 -22.74 5.08
C GLY A 63 -11.21 -22.20 6.50
N GLU A 64 -10.23 -22.48 7.35
CA GLU A 64 -10.23 -22.07 8.76
C GLU A 64 -9.55 -20.71 9.01
N ILE A 65 -9.02 -20.07 7.95
CA ILE A 65 -8.31 -18.79 8.06
C ILE A 65 -9.24 -17.64 7.70
N SER A 66 -9.37 -16.68 8.61
CA SER A 66 -10.00 -15.38 8.35
C SER A 66 -8.95 -14.30 8.17
N ALA A 67 -9.17 -13.38 7.23
CA ALA A 67 -8.26 -12.26 6.96
C ALA A 67 -9.00 -11.05 6.38
N GLN A 68 -8.30 -9.91 6.25
CA GLN A 68 -8.77 -8.77 5.47
C GLN A 68 -8.18 -8.81 4.07
N LEU A 69 -9.06 -8.86 3.07
CA LEU A 69 -8.69 -8.63 1.68
C LEU A 69 -8.71 -7.12 1.40
N VAL A 70 -7.57 -6.57 1.01
CA VAL A 70 -7.46 -5.19 0.51
C VAL A 70 -7.43 -5.22 -1.00
N GLN A 71 -8.36 -4.50 -1.63
CA GLN A 71 -8.40 -4.33 -3.08
C GLN A 71 -8.20 -2.86 -3.42
N VAL A 72 -7.15 -2.58 -4.18
CA VAL A 72 -6.89 -1.24 -4.75
C VAL A 72 -7.31 -1.26 -6.20
N ARG A 73 -8.12 -0.28 -6.62
CA ARG A 73 -8.53 -0.06 -8.00
C ARG A 73 -8.25 1.38 -8.38
N SER A 74 -7.78 1.60 -9.60
CA SER A 74 -7.60 2.93 -10.18
C SER A 74 -7.96 2.90 -11.65
N GLU A 75 -8.28 4.07 -12.19
CA GLU A 75 -8.32 4.32 -13.62
C GLU A 75 -7.00 5.00 -14.01
N GLU A 76 -6.35 4.48 -15.05
CA GLU A 76 -5.02 4.89 -15.46
C GLU A 76 -5.09 5.53 -16.85
N LYS A 77 -4.71 6.80 -16.95
CA LYS A 77 -4.65 7.57 -18.22
C LYS A 77 -3.30 7.42 -18.92
N VAL A 78 -2.34 6.75 -18.29
CA VAL A 78 -0.98 6.52 -18.81
C VAL A 78 -0.66 5.04 -18.73
N SER A 79 -0.02 4.50 -19.77
CA SER A 79 0.40 3.09 -19.82
C SER A 79 1.75 2.84 -19.16
N LYS A 80 2.57 3.89 -18.99
CA LYS A 80 3.90 3.84 -18.38
C LYS A 80 4.16 5.11 -17.56
N ARG A 81 4.98 4.99 -16.52
CA ARG A 81 5.49 6.10 -15.71
C ARG A 81 6.99 5.95 -15.52
N LYS A 82 7.69 7.07 -15.37
CA LYS A 82 9.09 7.03 -14.95
C LYS A 82 9.15 6.71 -13.46
N ALA A 83 10.19 6.00 -13.03
CA ALA A 83 10.43 5.75 -11.61
C ALA A 83 10.55 7.06 -10.81
N SER A 84 11.10 8.12 -11.42
CA SER A 84 11.16 9.47 -10.85
C SER A 84 9.78 10.05 -10.52
N ASP A 85 8.79 9.80 -11.38
CA ASP A 85 7.43 10.31 -11.17
C ASP A 85 6.80 9.65 -9.95
N LEU A 86 6.98 8.32 -9.80
CA LEU A 86 6.52 7.56 -8.64
C LEU A 86 7.19 8.05 -7.35
N GLN A 87 8.50 8.28 -7.36
CA GLN A 87 9.25 8.80 -6.21
C GLN A 87 8.76 10.19 -5.80
N LEU A 88 8.63 11.11 -6.75
CA LEU A 88 8.15 12.46 -6.49
C LEU A 88 6.72 12.45 -5.94
N SER A 89 5.82 11.68 -6.56
CA SER A 89 4.44 11.52 -6.10
C SER A 89 4.36 10.97 -4.67
N ALA A 90 5.18 9.98 -4.33
CA ALA A 90 5.16 9.39 -2.99
C ALA A 90 5.70 10.35 -1.91
N VAL A 91 6.72 11.15 -2.22
CA VAL A 91 7.20 12.20 -1.30
C VAL A 91 6.11 13.26 -1.07
N LYS A 92 5.40 13.67 -2.13
CA LYS A 92 4.25 14.57 -2.00
C LYS A 92 3.14 13.95 -1.15
N CYS A 93 2.84 12.66 -1.37
CA CYS A 93 1.87 11.93 -0.55
C CYS A 93 2.28 11.88 0.92
N ALA A 94 3.56 11.61 1.21
CA ALA A 94 4.08 11.59 2.57
C ALA A 94 3.88 12.92 3.29
N GLY A 95 4.18 14.04 2.61
CA GLY A 95 3.92 15.39 3.12
C GLY A 95 2.43 15.66 3.34
N ALA A 96 1.57 15.34 2.36
CA ALA A 96 0.13 15.56 2.45
C ALA A 96 -0.55 14.69 3.53
N LEU A 97 0.02 13.52 3.84
CA LEU A 97 -0.45 12.65 4.92
C LEU A 97 0.11 13.04 6.30
N GLY A 98 1.06 13.98 6.35
CA GLY A 98 1.71 14.40 7.60
C GLY A 98 2.58 13.31 8.21
N LEU A 99 3.25 12.50 7.37
CA LEU A 99 4.20 11.50 7.87
C LEU A 99 5.37 12.19 8.59
N SER A 100 5.90 11.51 9.61
CA SER A 100 7.11 11.96 10.28
C SER A 100 8.31 11.99 9.33
N GLU A 101 9.39 12.66 9.75
CA GLU A 101 10.65 12.65 9.01
C GLU A 101 11.14 11.22 8.75
N TRP A 102 11.09 10.37 9.77
CA TRP A 102 11.40 8.95 9.65
C TRP A 102 10.48 8.24 8.65
N GLY A 103 9.16 8.45 8.72
CA GLY A 103 8.21 7.83 7.79
C GLY A 103 8.44 8.27 6.34
N THR A 104 8.77 9.55 6.14
CA THR A 104 9.12 10.10 4.83
C THR A 104 10.43 9.52 4.30
N ALA A 105 11.45 9.36 5.16
CA ALA A 105 12.71 8.72 4.81
C ALA A 105 12.51 7.25 4.44
N PHE A 106 11.66 6.52 5.17
CA PHE A 106 11.30 5.15 4.86
C PHE A 106 10.65 5.02 3.47
N VAL A 107 9.68 5.87 3.14
CA VAL A 107 9.04 5.90 1.81
C VAL A 107 10.08 6.11 0.69
N LYS A 108 11.00 7.08 0.87
CA LYS A 108 12.07 7.34 -0.09
C LYS A 108 12.99 6.13 -0.27
N SER A 109 13.35 5.45 0.82
CA SER A 109 14.19 4.25 0.78
C SER A 109 13.53 3.11 -0.01
N VAL A 110 12.26 2.81 0.27
CA VAL A 110 11.51 1.75 -0.42
C VAL A 110 11.43 2.02 -1.93
N LEU A 111 11.08 3.23 -2.34
CA LEU A 111 10.98 3.57 -3.76
C LEU A 111 12.32 3.74 -4.46
N GLY A 112 13.37 4.08 -3.70
CA GLY A 112 14.75 3.99 -4.18
C GLY A 112 15.13 2.56 -4.56
N GLY A 113 14.70 1.58 -3.77
CA GLY A 113 14.89 0.14 -4.07
C GLY A 113 14.15 -0.30 -5.33
N VAL A 114 12.89 0.10 -5.49
CA VAL A 114 12.08 -0.24 -6.70
C VAL A 114 12.70 0.34 -7.97
N ALA A 115 13.21 1.57 -7.93
CA ALA A 115 13.87 2.19 -9.08
C ALA A 115 15.17 1.47 -9.48
N ARG A 116 15.90 0.87 -8.53
CA ARG A 116 17.12 0.09 -8.82
C ARG A 116 16.80 -1.25 -9.47
N LEU A 117 15.75 -1.93 -9.02
CA LEU A 117 15.34 -3.22 -9.58
C LEU A 117 14.88 -3.13 -11.05
N GLN A 118 14.36 -1.98 -11.49
CA GLN A 118 14.00 -1.76 -12.89
C GLN A 118 15.21 -1.58 -13.82
N LEU A 119 16.37 -1.18 -13.29
CA LEU A 119 17.61 -1.05 -14.09
C LEU A 119 18.35 -2.38 -14.24
N GLU A 120 18.03 -3.38 -13.42
CA GLU A 120 18.66 -4.71 -13.47
C GLU A 120 17.89 -5.70 -14.38
N GLN A 121 16.81 -5.25 -15.03
CA GLN A 121 16.01 -6.06 -15.96
C GLN A 121 16.02 -5.55 -17.42
N GLU A 122 16.89 -4.58 -17.73
CA GLU A 122 17.24 -4.16 -19.10
C GLU A 122 18.66 -4.62 -19.44
#